data_AF-O67064-F1
#
_entry.id   AF-O67064-F1
#
_cell.length_a   1.000
_cell.length_b   1.000
_cell.length_c   1.000
_cell.angle_alpha   90.00
_cell.angle_beta   90.00
_cell.angle_gamma   90.00
#
_symmetry.space_group_name_H-M   'P 1'
#
loop_
_entity.id
_entity.type
_entity.pdbx_description
1 polymer ?
#
loop_
_entity_poly.entity_id
_entity_poly.type
_entity_poly.pdbx_seq_one_letter_code
_entity_poly.pdbx_strand_id
1 'polypeptide(L)'
;MSKYSFINIHLKRRFKRLEYLSMEKTVTFLLNPLKNNKVWAVLMPDGELMDDIVSVKRAQTCMEENEQIWVNPFGGAYMWDTKVSEPYEAEFVLFKKEAVQYMCIFNLHEADLQYIDYSPISGELLFDEEELKKKLDEKTLNEFKIFMNELWGYIKEVS
;
A
#
# COMPACT_ATOMS: atom_id res chain seq x y z
N MET A 1 -22.94 44.88 -12.35
CA MET A 1 -22.24 43.97 -11.42
C MET A 1 -20.82 43.75 -11.93
N SER A 2 -19.80 43.93 -11.08
CA SER A 2 -18.40 43.74 -11.47
C SER A 2 -18.06 42.25 -11.56
N LYS A 3 -17.37 41.86 -12.66
CA LYS A 3 -16.87 40.50 -12.94
C LYS A 3 -16.05 39.91 -11.78
N TYR A 4 -15.41 40.77 -10.98
CA TYR A 4 -14.61 40.39 -9.81
C TYR A 4 -15.45 39.94 -8.59
N SER A 5 -16.72 40.36 -8.46
CA SER A 5 -17.55 39.92 -7.33
C SER A 5 -17.92 38.43 -7.41
N PHE A 6 -18.10 37.92 -8.62
CA PHE A 6 -18.44 36.52 -8.86
C PHE A 6 -17.26 35.58 -8.55
N ILE A 7 -16.04 35.98 -8.94
CA ILE A 7 -14.79 35.26 -8.60
C ILE A 7 -14.63 35.19 -7.08
N ASN A 8 -14.91 36.28 -6.37
CA ASN A 8 -14.75 36.34 -4.91
C ASN A 8 -15.75 35.43 -4.18
N ILE A 9 -16.99 35.31 -4.67
CA ILE A 9 -17.99 34.38 -4.11
C ILE A 9 -17.60 32.93 -4.37
N HIS A 10 -17.09 32.59 -5.55
CA HIS A 10 -16.62 31.23 -5.85
C HIS A 10 -15.37 30.85 -5.06
N LEU A 11 -14.40 31.77 -4.91
CA LEU A 11 -13.25 31.54 -4.04
C LEU A 11 -13.70 31.36 -2.59
N LYS A 12 -14.56 32.25 -2.05
CA LYS A 12 -15.08 32.08 -0.68
C LYS A 12 -15.84 30.78 -0.50
N ARG A 13 -16.66 30.34 -1.46
CA ARG A 13 -17.32 29.03 -1.40
C ARG A 13 -16.32 27.88 -1.47
N ARG A 14 -15.26 28.00 -2.30
CA ARG A 14 -14.17 27.01 -2.39
C ARG A 14 -13.39 26.94 -1.07
N PHE A 15 -13.02 28.07 -0.49
CA PHE A 15 -12.37 28.16 0.83
C PHE A 15 -13.27 27.67 1.97
N LYS A 16 -14.56 28.01 1.98
CA LYS A 16 -15.49 27.52 3.01
C LYS A 16 -15.76 26.01 2.89
N ARG A 17 -15.68 25.45 1.67
CA ARG A 17 -15.70 24.00 1.43
C ARG A 17 -14.39 23.34 1.88
N LEU A 18 -13.27 24.07 1.83
CA LEU A 18 -11.98 23.64 2.37
C LEU A 18 -11.94 23.73 3.91
N GLU A 19 -12.57 24.74 4.52
CA GLU A 19 -12.70 24.82 5.98
C GLU A 19 -13.62 23.72 6.54
N TYR A 20 -14.63 23.26 5.78
CA TYR A 20 -15.43 22.10 6.21
C TYR A 20 -14.69 20.75 6.09
N LEU A 21 -13.53 20.72 5.45
CA LEU A 21 -12.59 19.58 5.49
C LEU A 21 -11.68 19.60 6.73
N SER A 22 -11.78 20.62 7.59
CA SER A 22 -10.82 20.90 8.67
C SER A 22 -10.83 19.95 9.89
N MET A 23 -11.54 18.82 9.85
CA MET A 23 -11.40 17.78 10.87
C MET A 23 -11.34 16.37 10.24
N GLU A 24 -10.12 15.82 10.24
CA GLU A 24 -9.75 14.39 10.15
C GLU A 24 -9.82 13.65 8.81
N LYS A 25 -9.16 14.15 7.76
CA LYS A 25 -8.83 13.30 6.60
C LYS A 25 -7.40 13.55 6.10
N THR A 26 -6.42 13.22 6.93
CA THR A 26 -5.00 13.13 6.52
C THR A 26 -4.74 11.73 5.98
N VAL A 27 -4.21 11.64 4.75
CA VAL A 27 -3.67 10.39 4.20
C VAL A 27 -2.18 10.31 4.49
N THR A 28 -1.64 9.10 4.55
CA THR A 28 -0.20 8.89 4.75
C THR A 28 0.43 8.34 3.49
N PHE A 29 1.42 9.03 2.95
CA PHE A 29 2.25 8.50 1.87
C PHE A 29 3.30 7.57 2.46
N LEU A 30 3.27 6.31 2.05
CA LEU A 30 4.19 5.28 2.52
C LEU A 30 5.43 5.27 1.64
N LEU A 31 6.59 5.47 2.27
CA LEU A 31 7.89 5.60 1.60
C LEU A 31 8.70 4.32 1.77
N ASN A 32 9.16 3.73 0.66
CA ASN A 32 9.95 2.51 0.68
C ASN A 32 11.44 2.83 0.98
N PRO A 33 11.99 2.41 2.14
CA PRO A 33 13.38 2.72 2.50
C PRO A 33 14.42 2.06 1.58
N LEU A 34 14.09 0.95 0.93
CA LEU A 34 14.99 0.22 0.01
C LEU A 34 15.05 0.85 -1.39
N LYS A 35 14.10 1.74 -1.72
CA LYS A 35 13.99 2.40 -3.03
C LYS A 35 14.14 3.91 -2.94
N ASN A 36 15.09 4.38 -2.13
CA ASN A 36 15.38 5.82 -1.90
C ASN A 36 14.15 6.61 -1.41
N ASN A 37 13.35 6.02 -0.51
CA ASN A 37 12.14 6.64 0.05
C ASN A 37 11.11 7.07 -1.02
N LYS A 38 11.01 6.33 -2.13
CA LYS A 38 9.91 6.52 -3.09
C LYS A 38 8.58 6.12 -2.48
N VAL A 39 7.54 6.89 -2.81
CA VAL A 39 6.16 6.51 -2.46
C VAL A 39 5.81 5.20 -3.17
N TRP A 40 5.31 4.22 -2.43
CA TRP A 40 4.83 2.95 -2.97
C TRP A 40 3.34 2.72 -2.74
N ALA A 41 2.74 3.38 -1.75
CA ALA A 41 1.31 3.34 -1.49
C ALA A 41 0.84 4.59 -0.72
N VAL A 42 -0.48 4.80 -0.70
CA VAL A 42 -1.16 5.81 0.10
C VAL A 42 -2.09 5.10 1.09
N LEU A 43 -1.89 5.32 2.38
CA LEU A 43 -2.75 4.82 3.44
C LEU A 43 -3.86 5.84 3.71
N MET A 44 -5.11 5.41 3.50
CA MET A 44 -6.29 6.20 3.75
C MET A 44 -6.64 6.24 5.24
N PRO A 45 -7.41 7.25 5.72
CA PRO A 45 -7.77 7.37 7.13
C PRO A 45 -8.57 6.20 7.69
N ASP A 46 -9.27 5.44 6.84
CA ASP A 46 -10.03 4.24 7.18
C ASP A 46 -9.18 2.96 7.18
N GLY A 47 -7.88 3.07 6.87
CA GLY A 47 -6.97 1.95 6.76
C GLY A 47 -6.90 1.32 5.38
N GLU A 48 -7.64 1.82 4.39
CA GLU A 48 -7.50 1.35 3.00
C GLU A 48 -6.11 1.68 2.46
N LEU A 49 -5.44 0.68 1.89
CA LEU A 49 -4.14 0.83 1.25
C LEU A 49 -4.31 1.00 -0.26
N MET A 50 -4.02 2.19 -0.76
CA MET A 50 -4.06 2.51 -2.19
C MET A 50 -2.66 2.41 -2.79
N ASP A 51 -2.34 1.27 -3.40
CA ASP A 51 -1.09 1.01 -4.09
C ASP A 51 -1.22 1.02 -5.62
N ASP A 52 -2.36 1.49 -6.14
CA ASP A 52 -2.55 1.67 -7.57
C ASP A 52 -1.64 2.77 -8.13
N ILE A 53 -1.23 2.60 -9.39
CA ILE A 53 -0.28 3.49 -10.06
C ILE A 53 -0.73 4.95 -10.10
N VAL A 54 -2.03 5.23 -10.17
CA VAL A 54 -2.55 6.60 -10.27
C VAL A 54 -2.46 7.29 -8.92
N SER A 55 -2.85 6.60 -7.85
CA SER A 55 -2.75 7.11 -6.47
C SER A 55 -1.30 7.38 -6.08
N VAL A 56 -0.42 6.42 -6.33
CA VAL A 56 1.03 6.53 -6.04
C VAL A 56 1.66 7.67 -6.82
N LYS A 57 1.42 7.75 -8.14
CA LYS A 57 2.01 8.80 -8.98
C LYS A 57 1.53 10.19 -8.55
N ARG A 58 0.27 10.34 -8.18
CA ARG A 58 -0.23 11.62 -7.64
C ARG A 58 0.43 11.99 -6.31
N ALA A 59 0.61 11.03 -5.42
CA ALA A 59 1.31 11.27 -4.15
C ALA A 59 2.77 11.72 -4.39
N GLN A 60 3.47 11.07 -5.32
CA GLN A 60 4.80 11.48 -5.76
C GLN A 60 4.80 12.93 -6.29
N THR A 61 3.87 13.28 -7.18
CA THR A 61 3.74 14.65 -7.69
C THR A 61 3.45 15.66 -6.56
N CYS A 62 2.55 15.34 -5.62
CA CYS A 62 2.26 16.23 -4.48
C CYS A 62 3.51 16.49 -3.63
N MET A 63 4.36 15.47 -3.41
CA MET A 63 5.63 15.64 -2.72
C MET A 63 6.63 16.47 -3.51
N GLU A 64 6.79 16.20 -4.81
CA GLU A 64 7.74 16.88 -5.70
C GLU A 64 7.38 18.36 -5.91
N GLU A 65 6.09 18.65 -6.04
CA GLU A 65 5.56 20.00 -6.28
C GLU A 65 5.22 20.75 -4.98
N ASN A 66 5.41 20.12 -3.82
CA ASN A 66 5.08 20.66 -2.50
C ASN A 66 3.60 21.11 -2.39
N GLU A 67 2.71 20.35 -3.01
CA GLU A 67 1.26 20.59 -2.91
C GLU A 67 0.77 20.16 -1.53
N GLN A 68 -0.03 20.99 -0.85
CA GLN A 68 -0.54 20.67 0.49
C GLN A 68 -1.68 19.64 0.50
N ILE A 69 -2.31 19.42 -0.66
CA ILE A 69 -3.55 18.65 -0.76
C ILE A 69 -3.35 17.57 -1.82
N TRP A 70 -3.59 16.32 -1.43
CA TRP A 70 -3.64 15.19 -2.33
C TRP A 70 -5.09 14.92 -2.75
N VAL A 71 -5.30 14.71 -4.06
CA VAL A 71 -6.63 14.45 -4.63
C VAL A 71 -6.75 12.98 -4.98
N ASN A 72 -7.59 12.27 -4.23
CA ASN A 72 -7.87 10.86 -4.48
C ASN A 72 -8.46 10.66 -5.89
N PRO A 73 -7.93 9.75 -6.72
CA PRO A 73 -8.47 9.43 -8.05
C PRO A 73 -9.96 9.09 -8.08
N PHE A 74 -10.48 8.50 -7.00
CA PHE A 74 -11.87 8.06 -6.85
C PHE A 74 -12.75 9.07 -6.09
N GLY A 75 -12.17 10.19 -5.67
CA GLY A 75 -12.90 11.33 -5.10
C GLY A 75 -12.48 11.72 -3.68
N GLY A 76 -12.60 13.02 -3.40
CA GLY A 76 -12.16 13.62 -2.14
C GLY A 76 -10.81 14.33 -2.26
N ALA A 77 -10.53 15.17 -1.27
CA ALA A 77 -9.30 15.93 -1.16
C ALA A 77 -8.82 15.83 0.28
N TYR A 78 -7.55 15.51 0.46
CA TYR A 78 -6.97 15.09 1.73
C TYR A 78 -5.71 15.92 2.00
N MET A 79 -5.49 16.28 3.25
CA MET A 79 -4.14 16.65 3.69
C MET A 79 -3.28 15.39 3.66
N TRP A 80 -1.96 15.53 3.58
CA TRP A 80 -1.09 14.36 3.61
C TRP A 80 0.11 14.56 4.53
N ASP A 81 0.57 13.44 5.08
CA ASP A 81 1.85 13.29 5.75
C ASP A 81 2.63 12.13 5.12
N THR A 82 3.82 11.84 5.64
CA THR A 82 4.65 10.74 5.17
C THR A 82 5.05 9.83 6.32
N LYS A 83 5.17 8.54 6.01
CA LYS A 83 5.71 7.54 6.93
C LYS A 83 6.66 6.63 6.15
N VAL A 84 7.85 6.41 6.70
CA VAL A 84 8.78 5.42 6.15
C VAL A 84 8.29 4.03 6.55
N SER A 85 8.10 3.17 5.55
CA SER A 85 7.71 1.78 5.71
C SER A 85 8.82 0.93 6.30
N GLU A 86 8.47 -0.26 6.79
CA GLU A 86 9.48 -1.25 7.12
C GLU A 86 10.20 -1.72 5.84
N PRO A 87 11.48 -2.14 5.93
CA PRO A 87 12.14 -2.80 4.81
C PRO A 87 11.29 -3.98 4.32
N TYR A 88 11.16 -4.13 3.00
CA TYR A 88 10.39 -5.19 2.34
C TYR A 88 8.86 -5.13 2.48
N GLU A 89 8.29 -4.12 3.17
CA GLU A 89 6.83 -4.02 3.35
C GLU A 89 6.09 -3.92 2.01
N ALA A 90 6.57 -3.06 1.10
CA ALA A 90 5.98 -2.88 -0.23
C ALA A 90 6.03 -4.16 -1.07
N GLU A 91 7.20 -4.81 -1.05
CA GLU A 91 7.46 -6.07 -1.72
C GLU A 91 6.57 -7.17 -1.16
N PHE A 92 6.36 -7.20 0.17
CA PHE A 92 5.55 -8.23 0.82
C PHE A 92 4.06 -8.07 0.52
N VAL A 93 3.55 -6.84 0.42
CA VAL A 93 2.18 -6.59 -0.05
C VAL A 93 1.99 -7.10 -1.48
N LEU A 94 2.94 -6.82 -2.37
CA LEU A 94 2.92 -7.35 -3.73
C LEU A 94 2.99 -8.88 -3.73
N PHE A 95 3.86 -9.46 -2.89
CA PHE A 95 3.95 -10.91 -2.70
C PHE A 95 2.62 -11.54 -2.31
N LYS A 96 1.90 -10.98 -1.34
CA LYS A 96 0.58 -11.50 -0.96
C LYS A 96 -0.40 -11.48 -2.13
N LYS A 97 -0.42 -10.40 -2.92
CA LYS A 97 -1.31 -10.27 -4.08
C LYS A 97 -1.02 -11.31 -5.16
N GLU A 98 0.25 -11.53 -5.46
CA GLU A 98 0.65 -12.54 -6.46
C GLU A 98 0.46 -13.96 -5.93
N ALA A 99 0.80 -14.21 -4.66
CA ALA A 99 0.73 -15.54 -4.04
C ALA A 99 -0.69 -16.13 -4.01
N VAL A 100 -1.72 -15.28 -3.92
CA VAL A 100 -3.15 -15.70 -3.97
C VAL A 100 -3.43 -16.66 -5.13
N GLN A 101 -2.88 -16.38 -6.31
CA GLN A 101 -3.15 -17.17 -7.52
C GLN A 101 -2.57 -18.58 -7.45
N TYR A 102 -1.55 -18.80 -6.61
CA TYR A 102 -0.85 -20.06 -6.48
C TYR A 102 -1.33 -20.91 -5.30
N MET A 103 -2.13 -20.35 -4.38
CA MET A 103 -2.63 -21.09 -3.21
C MET A 103 -3.43 -22.34 -3.62
N CYS A 104 -4.16 -22.27 -4.72
CA CYS A 104 -4.95 -23.39 -5.22
C CYS A 104 -4.10 -24.60 -5.67
N ILE A 105 -2.84 -24.39 -6.07
CA ILE A 105 -1.91 -25.47 -6.47
C ILE A 105 -1.65 -26.40 -5.28
N PHE A 106 -1.64 -25.84 -4.07
CA PHE A 106 -1.37 -26.56 -2.83
C PHE A 106 -2.65 -26.92 -2.05
N ASN A 107 -3.83 -26.80 -2.68
CA ASN A 107 -5.14 -26.97 -2.02
C ASN A 107 -5.31 -26.08 -0.77
N LEU A 108 -4.71 -24.89 -0.77
CA LEU A 108 -4.87 -23.90 0.28
C LEU A 108 -5.84 -22.78 -0.14
N HIS A 109 -6.39 -22.08 0.84
CA HIS A 109 -7.22 -20.90 0.63
C HIS A 109 -6.38 -19.62 0.71
N GLU A 110 -6.91 -18.52 0.17
CA GLU A 110 -6.30 -17.19 0.30
C GLU A 110 -6.06 -16.81 1.77
N ALA A 111 -7.00 -17.19 2.65
CA ALA A 111 -6.87 -16.98 4.09
C ALA A 111 -5.65 -17.70 4.71
N ASP A 112 -5.13 -18.75 4.08
CA ASP A 112 -3.96 -19.48 4.59
C ASP A 112 -2.65 -18.74 4.33
N LEU A 113 -2.66 -17.68 3.51
CA LEU A 113 -1.53 -16.77 3.42
C LEU A 113 -1.23 -16.09 4.75
N GLN A 114 -2.19 -15.99 5.69
CA GLN A 114 -1.92 -15.39 7.01
C GLN A 114 -0.78 -16.10 7.78
N TYR A 115 -0.49 -17.37 7.45
CA TYR A 115 0.56 -18.18 8.06
C TYR A 115 1.95 -17.95 7.44
N ILE A 116 2.07 -16.98 6.56
CA ILE A 116 3.33 -16.55 5.95
C ILE A 116 3.56 -15.11 6.37
N ASP A 117 4.74 -14.82 6.88
CA ASP A 117 5.19 -13.46 7.18
C ASP A 117 6.58 -13.23 6.57
N TYR A 118 7.16 -12.06 6.80
CA TYR A 118 8.55 -11.78 6.48
C TYR A 118 9.28 -11.20 7.69
N SER A 119 10.60 -11.35 7.69
CA SER A 119 11.47 -10.70 8.66
C SER A 119 12.00 -9.39 8.07
N PRO A 120 11.68 -8.21 8.64
CA PRO A 120 12.24 -6.93 8.19
C PRO A 120 13.77 -6.86 8.35
N ILE A 121 14.34 -7.69 9.24
CA ILE A 121 15.77 -7.72 9.55
C ILE A 121 16.54 -8.58 8.54
N SER A 122 16.04 -9.79 8.23
CA SER A 122 16.74 -10.71 7.32
C SER A 122 16.22 -10.66 5.88
N GLY A 123 15.02 -10.14 5.64
CA GLY A 123 14.36 -10.14 4.33
C GLY A 123 13.92 -11.53 3.87
N GLU A 124 13.83 -12.49 4.78
CA GLU A 124 13.40 -13.87 4.54
C GLU A 124 11.91 -14.06 4.86
N LEU A 125 11.27 -15.03 4.20
CA LEU A 125 9.92 -15.44 4.56
C LEU A 125 9.94 -16.30 5.83
N LEU A 126 8.95 -16.05 6.68
CA LEU A 126 8.66 -16.82 7.88
C LEU A 126 7.38 -17.61 7.64
N PHE A 127 7.35 -18.86 8.10
CA PHE A 127 6.22 -19.75 7.91
C PHE A 127 5.77 -20.26 9.29
N ASP A 128 4.49 -20.11 9.59
CA ASP A 128 3.86 -20.82 10.69
C ASP A 128 3.65 -22.29 10.26
N GLU A 129 4.71 -23.07 10.44
CA GLU A 129 4.70 -24.48 10.07
C GLU A 129 3.69 -25.30 10.87
N GLU A 130 3.38 -24.91 12.11
CA GLU A 130 2.43 -25.65 12.94
C GLU A 130 1.02 -25.57 12.36
N GLU A 131 0.60 -24.39 11.91
CA GLU A 131 -0.69 -24.21 11.24
C GLU A 131 -0.71 -24.82 9.84
N LEU A 132 0.36 -24.65 9.06
CA LEU A 132 0.44 -25.21 7.70
C LEU A 132 0.44 -26.75 7.71
N LYS A 133 1.08 -27.41 8.69
CA LYS A 133 1.09 -28.88 8.84
C LYS A 133 -0.28 -29.48 9.14
N LYS A 134 -1.26 -28.67 9.60
CA LYS A 134 -2.66 -29.14 9.76
C LYS A 134 -3.35 -29.35 8.41
N LYS A 135 -2.78 -28.82 7.32
CA LYS A 135 -3.38 -28.80 5.98
C LYS A 135 -2.52 -29.50 4.94
N LEU A 136 -1.20 -29.40 5.07
CA LEU A 136 -0.23 -29.97 4.16
C LEU A 136 0.52 -31.12 4.84
N ASP A 137 0.72 -32.21 4.11
CA ASP A 137 1.72 -33.19 4.52
C ASP A 137 3.15 -32.60 4.40
N GLU A 138 4.13 -33.26 5.03
CA GLU A 138 5.50 -32.76 5.11
C GLU A 138 6.14 -32.54 3.72
N LYS A 139 5.81 -33.40 2.74
CA LYS A 139 6.35 -33.27 1.39
C LYS A 139 5.77 -32.03 0.71
N THR A 140 4.45 -31.88 0.73
CA THR A 140 3.77 -30.73 0.12
C THR A 140 4.12 -29.43 0.83
N LEU A 141 4.32 -29.43 2.16
CA LEU A 141 4.78 -28.26 2.91
C LEU A 141 6.17 -27.80 2.44
N ASN A 142 7.10 -28.74 2.23
CA ASN A 142 8.44 -28.39 1.75
C ASN A 142 8.39 -27.82 0.33
N GLU A 143 7.61 -28.43 -0.57
CA GLU A 143 7.39 -27.91 -1.92
C GLU A 143 6.75 -26.51 -1.89
N PHE A 144 5.76 -26.29 -1.02
CA PHE A 144 5.13 -25.00 -0.81
C PHE A 144 6.11 -23.93 -0.35
N LYS A 145 6.95 -24.24 0.65
CA LYS A 145 7.97 -23.32 1.15
C LYS A 145 8.99 -22.96 0.08
N ILE A 146 9.44 -23.92 -0.72
CA ILE A 146 10.36 -23.68 -1.84
C ILE A 146 9.71 -22.72 -2.83
N PHE A 147 8.50 -23.04 -3.29
CA PHE A 147 7.77 -22.23 -4.25
C PHE A 147 7.55 -20.79 -3.75
N MET A 148 7.13 -20.61 -2.50
CA MET A 148 6.91 -19.28 -1.93
C MET A 148 8.20 -18.47 -1.78
N ASN A 149 9.32 -19.12 -1.45
CA ASN A 149 10.62 -18.45 -1.43
C ASN A 149 11.12 -18.08 -2.83
N GLU A 150 10.86 -18.89 -3.85
CA GLU A 150 11.17 -18.56 -5.25
C GLU A 150 10.37 -17.34 -5.72
N LEU A 151 9.06 -17.32 -5.46
CA LEU A 151 8.20 -16.17 -5.74
C LEU A 151 8.68 -14.92 -4.99
N TRP A 152 9.06 -15.06 -3.72
CA TRP A 152 9.59 -13.97 -2.91
C TRP A 152 10.92 -13.42 -3.45
N GLY A 153 11.82 -14.31 -3.88
CA GLY A 153 13.06 -13.94 -4.55
C GLY A 153 12.78 -13.11 -5.79
N TYR A 154 11.90 -13.59 -6.66
CA TYR A 154 11.51 -12.90 -7.88
C TYR A 154 10.94 -11.50 -7.61
N ILE A 155 10.01 -11.37 -6.66
CA ILE A 155 9.36 -10.09 -6.33
C ILE A 155 10.36 -9.05 -5.83
N LYS A 156 11.28 -9.45 -4.94
CA LYS A 156 12.34 -8.56 -4.47
C LYS A 156 13.25 -8.07 -5.60
N GLU A 157 13.50 -8.91 -6.61
CA GLU A 157 14.33 -8.55 -7.77
C GLU A 157 13.64 -7.59 -8.75
N VAL A 158 12.33 -7.73 -8.96
CA VAL A 158 11.59 -6.93 -9.96
C VAL A 158 10.94 -5.66 -9.41
N SER A 159 10.72 -5.58 -8.10
CA SER A 159 10.23 -4.37 -7.41
C SER A 159 11.20 -3.19 -7.48
#